data_AF-A0A348ZWH9-F1
#
_entry.id   AF-A0A348ZWH9-F1
#
_cell.length_a   1.000
_cell.length_b   1.000
_cell.length_c   1.000
_cell.angle_alpha   90.00
_cell.angle_beta   90.00
_cell.angle_gamma   90.00
#
_symmetry.space_group_name_H-M   'P 1'
#
loop_
_entity.id
_entity.type
_entity.pdbx_description
1 polymer ?
#
loop_
_entity_poly.entity_id
_entity_poly.type
_entity_poly.pdbx_seq_one_letter_code
_entity_poly.pdbx_strand_id
1 'polypeptide(L)'
;MKGTARQANFLLPEDLLAELRNSVPKGEQSRVVAEALRRELKRLRLVKAIETSFGAWRDEDHPELREGADAYIRQIRKSTRARRAV
;
A
#
# COMPACT_ATOMS: atom_id res chain seq x y z
N MET A 1 -1.70 -18.41 -12.11
CA MET A 1 -0.51 -19.10 -11.57
C MET A 1 -0.87 -19.69 -10.22
N LYS A 2 -0.90 -21.03 -10.07
CA LYS A 2 -1.14 -21.67 -8.76
C LYS A 2 0.03 -21.32 -7.85
N GLY A 3 -0.17 -20.40 -6.91
CA GLY A 3 0.86 -20.01 -5.95
C GLY A 3 1.18 -21.21 -5.06
N THR A 4 2.42 -21.67 -5.11
CA THR A 4 2.92 -22.69 -4.18
C THR A 4 3.05 -22.07 -2.80
N ALA A 5 2.16 -22.45 -1.88
CA ALA A 5 2.30 -22.08 -0.48
C ALA A 5 3.44 -22.91 0.13
N ARG A 6 4.39 -22.24 0.80
CA ARG A 6 5.48 -22.88 1.53
C ARG A 6 5.25 -22.70 3.03
N GLN A 7 5.42 -23.77 3.80
CA GLN A 7 5.36 -23.70 5.25
C GLN A 7 6.54 -22.86 5.77
N ALA A 8 6.25 -21.91 6.63
CA ALA A 8 7.26 -21.14 7.34
C ALA A 8 7.18 -21.50 8.82
N ASN A 9 8.34 -21.68 9.45
CA ASN A 9 8.46 -22.02 10.86
C ASN A 9 8.64 -20.72 11.65
N PHE A 10 7.58 -20.26 12.30
CA PHE A 10 7.60 -19.11 13.19
C PHE A 10 6.94 -19.49 14.51
N LEU A 11 7.46 -18.93 15.59
CA LEU A 11 6.90 -19.12 16.92
C LEU A 11 5.76 -18.11 17.10
N LEU A 12 4.60 -18.62 17.50
CA LEU A 12 3.47 -17.79 17.89
C LEU A 12 3.23 -17.99 19.40
N PRO A 13 2.88 -16.92 20.12
CA PRO A 13 2.39 -17.03 21.48
C PRO A 13 1.20 -18.00 21.58
N GLU A 14 1.16 -18.79 22.65
CA GLU A 14 0.17 -19.85 22.84
C GLU A 14 -1.25 -19.29 23.03
N ASP A 15 -1.36 -18.17 23.73
CA ASP A 15 -2.59 -17.39 23.92
C ASP A 15 -3.19 -16.95 22.58
N LEU A 16 -2.36 -16.41 21.67
CA LEU A 16 -2.79 -15.98 20.34
C LEU A 16 -3.24 -17.16 19.47
N LEU A 17 -2.53 -18.30 19.55
CA LEU A 17 -2.93 -19.51 18.85
C LEU A 17 -4.25 -20.08 19.38
N ALA A 18 -4.46 -20.04 20.70
CA ALA A 18 -5.71 -20.46 21.32
C ALA A 18 -6.88 -19.58 20.86
N GLU A 19 -6.69 -18.25 20.87
CA GLU A 19 -7.69 -17.30 20.39
C GLU A 19 -8.03 -17.51 18.90
N LEU A 20 -7.02 -17.72 18.05
CA LEU A 20 -7.22 -18.01 16.64
C LEU A 20 -8.02 -19.29 16.42
N ARG A 21 -7.73 -20.35 17.19
CA ARG A 21 -8.44 -21.63 17.10
C ARG A 21 -9.88 -21.56 17.60
N ASN A 22 -10.14 -20.71 18.60
CA ASN A 22 -11.48 -20.48 19.14
C ASN A 22 -12.34 -19.60 18.21
N SER A 23 -11.72 -18.63 17.54
CA SER A 23 -12.41 -17.65 16.72
C SER A 23 -12.57 -18.06 15.25
N VAL A 24 -11.66 -18.89 14.73
CA VAL A 24 -11.59 -19.24 13.30
C VAL A 24 -11.73 -20.75 13.07
N PRO A 25 -12.66 -21.19 12.21
CA PRO A 25 -12.82 -22.59 11.85
C PRO A 25 -11.54 -23.24 11.32
N LYS A 26 -11.40 -24.55 11.57
CA LYS A 26 -10.29 -25.35 11.03
C LYS A 26 -10.30 -25.27 9.49
N GLY A 27 -9.15 -24.99 8.89
CA GLY A 27 -8.99 -24.83 7.43
C GLY A 27 -8.96 -23.38 6.95
N GLU A 28 -9.52 -22.43 7.71
CA GLU A 28 -9.46 -21.00 7.38
C GLU A 28 -8.36 -20.23 8.10
N GLN A 29 -7.77 -20.83 9.14
CA GLN A 29 -6.72 -20.22 9.96
C GLN A 29 -5.52 -19.76 9.14
N SER A 30 -5.05 -20.57 8.18
CA SER A 30 -3.95 -20.21 7.29
C SER A 30 -4.27 -19.01 6.40
N ARG A 31 -5.53 -18.88 5.96
CA ARG A 31 -6.02 -17.73 5.18
C ARG A 31 -6.01 -16.46 6.02
N VAL A 32 -6.54 -16.53 7.24
CA VAL A 32 -6.61 -15.39 8.18
C VAL A 32 -5.20 -14.90 8.54
N VAL A 33 -4.29 -15.82 8.89
CA VAL A 33 -2.89 -15.48 9.18
C VAL A 33 -2.22 -14.85 7.96
N ALA A 34 -2.41 -15.41 6.77
CA ALA A 34 -1.82 -14.86 5.55
C ALA A 34 -2.37 -13.46 5.22
N GLU A 35 -3.66 -13.21 5.45
CA GLU A 35 -4.28 -11.91 5.21
C GLU A 35 -3.80 -10.86 6.23
N ALA A 36 -3.75 -11.22 7.52
CA ALA A 36 -3.22 -10.37 8.58
C ALA A 36 -1.75 -9.99 8.29
N LEU A 37 -0.93 -10.97 7.90
CA LEU A 37 0.47 -10.74 7.56
C LEU A 37 0.62 -9.82 6.33
N ARG A 38 -0.19 -10.02 5.29
CA ARG A 38 -0.18 -9.13 4.10
C ARG A 38 -0.54 -7.70 4.47
N ARG A 39 -1.56 -7.52 5.32
CA ARG A 39 -1.98 -6.19 5.78
C ARG A 39 -0.87 -5.51 6.57
N GLU A 40 -0.22 -6.23 7.47
CA GLU A 40 0.86 -5.66 8.29
C GLU A 40 2.10 -5.32 7.45
N LEU A 41 2.50 -6.20 6.53
CA LEU A 41 3.59 -5.90 5.58
C LEU A 41 3.27 -4.68 4.72
N LYS A 42 2.01 -4.52 4.28
CA LYS A 42 1.58 -3.33 3.54
C LYS A 42 1.68 -2.07 4.40
N ARG A 43 1.30 -2.14 5.67
CA ARG A 43 1.42 -1.03 6.63
C ARG A 43 2.88 -0.60 6.80
N LEU A 44 3.79 -1.55 7.05
CA LEU A 44 5.22 -1.28 7.20
C LEU A 44 5.82 -0.66 5.94
N ARG A 45 5.45 -1.18 4.75
CA ARG A 45 5.87 -0.60 3.47
C ARG A 45 5.38 0.82 3.28
N LEU A 46 4.14 1.11 3.67
CA LEU A 46 3.57 2.45 3.58
C LEU A 46 4.30 3.43 4.50
N VAL A 47 4.54 3.06 5.75
CA VAL A 47 5.30 3.90 6.70
C VAL A 47 6.68 4.24 6.13
N LYS A 48 7.41 3.23 5.69
CA LYS A 48 8.73 3.42 5.06
C LYS A 48 8.65 4.31 3.81
N ALA A 49 7.63 4.12 2.98
CA ALA A 49 7.43 4.94 1.79
C ALA A 49 7.18 6.40 2.15
N ILE A 50 6.33 6.67 3.15
CA ILE A 50 6.05 8.02 3.64
C ILE A 50 7.35 8.67 4.13
N GLU A 51 8.10 8.00 5.00
CA GLU A 51 9.39 8.49 5.51
C GLU A 51 10.40 8.77 4.39
N THR A 52 10.49 7.88 3.41
CA THR A 52 11.45 8.04 2.29
C THR A 52 11.00 9.12 1.30
N SER A 53 9.69 9.28 1.11
CA SER A 53 9.10 10.29 0.22
C SER A 53 9.00 11.68 0.85
N PHE A 54 9.30 11.81 2.15
CA PHE A 54 9.29 13.10 2.82
C PHE A 54 10.36 14.00 2.18
N GLY A 55 9.93 15.13 1.62
CA GLY A 55 10.82 16.02 0.86
C GLY A 55 11.13 15.56 -0.55
N ALA A 56 10.47 14.53 -1.08
CA ALA A 56 10.56 14.18 -2.50
C ALA A 56 9.88 15.21 -3.42
N TRP A 57 9.00 16.05 -2.86
CA TRP A 57 8.36 17.16 -3.55
C TRP A 57 8.96 18.48 -3.08
N ARG A 58 10.06 18.91 -3.70
CA ARG A 58 10.63 20.25 -3.53
C ARG A 58 10.36 21.09 -4.77
N ASP A 59 10.19 22.39 -4.56
CA ASP A 59 9.99 23.36 -5.65
C ASP A 59 11.20 23.43 -6.59
N GLU A 60 12.40 23.10 -6.10
CA GLU A 60 13.64 23.02 -6.89
C GLU A 60 13.61 21.86 -7.90
N ASP A 61 13.04 20.72 -7.51
CA ASP A 61 12.97 19.52 -8.34
C ASP A 61 11.72 19.54 -9.25
N HIS A 62 10.69 20.30 -8.87
CA HIS A 62 9.40 20.40 -9.57
C HIS A 62 8.91 21.85 -9.71
N PRO A 63 9.58 22.69 -10.51
CA PRO A 63 9.19 24.08 -10.71
C PRO A 63 7.80 24.24 -11.32
N GLU A 64 7.32 23.25 -12.08
CA GLU A 64 5.99 23.20 -12.68
C GLU A 64 4.85 23.10 -11.65
N LEU A 65 5.17 22.72 -10.41
CA LEU A 65 4.22 22.59 -9.31
C LEU A 65 4.34 23.73 -8.28
N ARG A 66 5.21 24.71 -8.52
CA ARG A 66 5.48 25.83 -7.62
C ARG A 66 4.26 26.71 -7.33
N GLU A 67 3.37 26.89 -8.32
CA GLU A 67 2.10 27.62 -8.14
C GLU A 67 0.99 26.76 -7.52
N GLY A 68 1.34 25.57 -7.05
CA GLY A 68 0.44 24.58 -6.48
C GLY A 68 -0.08 23.57 -7.50
N ALA A 69 -0.39 22.37 -7.02
CA ALA A 69 -0.88 21.27 -7.83
C ALA A 69 -2.17 21.62 -8.59
N ASP A 70 -3.03 22.49 -8.04
CA ASP A 70 -4.27 22.91 -8.67
C ASP A 70 -4.06 23.73 -9.94
N ALA A 71 -3.05 24.60 -9.97
CA ALA A 71 -2.69 25.37 -11.17
C ALA A 71 -2.17 24.44 -12.27
N TYR A 72 -1.26 23.53 -11.90
CA TYR A 72 -0.68 22.53 -12.80
C TYR A 72 -1.74 21.58 -13.39
N ILE A 73 -2.65 21.03 -12.57
CA ILE A 73 -3.73 20.16 -13.03
C ILE A 73 -4.66 20.91 -14.00
N ARG A 74 -4.96 22.19 -13.72
CA ARG A 74 -5.78 23.02 -14.63
C ARG A 74 -5.09 23.21 -15.98
N GLN A 75 -3.79 23.44 -16.00
CA GLN A 75 -3.01 23.56 -17.24
C GLN A 75 -3.05 22.25 -18.05
N ILE A 76 -2.80 21.09 -17.42
CA ILE A 76 -2.88 19.78 -18.07
C ILE A 76 -4.26 19.54 -18.68
N ARG A 77 -5.33 19.80 -17.92
CA ARG A 77 -6.71 19.59 -18.37
C ARG A 77 -7.09 20.50 -19.55
N LYS A 78 -6.64 21.77 -19.54
CA LYS A 78 -6.83 22.68 -20.69
C LYS A 78 -6.14 22.14 -21.95
N SER A 79 -4.90 21.67 -21.84
CA SER A 79 -4.16 21.13 -22.99
C SER A 79 -4.83 19.89 -23.63
N THR A 80 -5.47 19.05 -22.81
CA THR A 80 -6.14 17.83 -23.28
C THR A 80 -7.47 18.14 -23.96
N ARG A 81 -8.22 19.14 -23.48
CA ARG A 81 -9.47 19.59 -24.11
C ARG A 81 -9.23 20.24 -25.46
N ALA A 82 -8.19 21.07 -25.58
CA ALA A 82 -7.81 21.67 -26.87
C ALA A 82 -7.48 20.61 -27.94
N ARG A 83 -6.86 19.49 -27.53
CA ARG A 83 -6.48 18.39 -28.43
C ARG A 83 -7.65 17.49 -28.89
N ARG A 84 -8.79 17.53 -28.20
CA ARG A 84 -10.01 16.78 -28.56
C ARG A 84 -10.98 17.56 -29.44
N ALA A 85 -10.78 18.87 -29.56
CA ALA A 85 -11.62 19.77 -30.34
C ALA A 85 -11.09 20.00 -31.77
N VAL A 86 -10.03 19.27 -32.16
CA VAL A 86 -9.44 19.18 -33.50
C VAL A 86 -9.68 17.76 -34.00
#